data_AF-A0A930VNH7-F1
#
_entry.id   AF-A0A930VNH7-F1
#
_cell.length_a   1.000
_cell.length_b   1.000
_cell.length_c   1.000
_cell.angle_alpha   90.00
_cell.angle_beta   90.00
_cell.angle_gamma   90.00
#
_symmetry.space_group_name_H-M   'P 1'
#
loop_
_entity.id
_entity.type
_entity.pdbx_description
1 polymer ?
#
loop_
_entity_poly.entity_id
_entity_poly.type
_entity_poly.pdbx_seq_one_letter_code
_entity_poly.pdbx_strand_id
1 'polypeptide(L)'
;MAEGQMLVDESNDRAWTEIAHGTRLHWRVLVNVGEPKAESNFARVHELYPYERVADRARAYIYAALEHLMLWADVVAPFKFHPEQANVFQQRPPYTLARAALEASAQAVWMLNTTDPLECIRRHLCLIRWDLQEHRKSTIDGERRRAVVTSREVV
;
A
#
# COMPACT_ATOMS: atom_id res chain seq x y z
N MET A 1 8.25 29.29 20.98
CA MET A 1 8.01 27.84 21.16
C MET A 1 6.78 27.71 22.04
N ALA A 2 5.69 27.13 21.54
CA ALA A 2 4.53 26.84 22.39
C ALA A 2 4.87 25.66 23.32
N GLU A 3 4.30 25.62 24.53
CA GLU A 3 4.51 24.51 25.48
C GLU A 3 4.25 23.15 24.80
N GLY A 4 5.22 22.23 24.88
CA GLY A 4 5.10 20.86 24.37
C GLY A 4 5.64 20.62 22.95
N GLN A 5 6.21 21.61 22.27
CA GLN A 5 6.89 21.40 20.97
C GLN A 5 8.34 20.93 21.16
N MET A 6 8.66 19.77 20.60
CA MET A 6 10.02 19.24 20.56
C MET A 6 10.61 19.45 19.17
N LEU A 7 11.86 19.93 19.09
CA LEU A 7 12.58 19.99 17.84
C LEU A 7 12.89 18.57 17.36
N VAL A 8 12.65 18.31 16.08
CA VAL A 8 13.11 17.09 15.43
C VAL A 8 14.63 17.20 15.29
N ASP A 9 15.35 16.16 15.71
CA ASP A 9 16.80 16.14 15.52
C ASP A 9 17.16 16.02 14.03
N GLU A 10 18.34 16.54 13.67
CA GLU A 10 18.82 16.57 12.29
C GLU A 10 18.91 15.19 11.63
N SER A 11 19.13 14.13 12.43
CA SER A 11 19.25 12.78 11.90
C SER A 11 17.91 12.23 11.41
N ASN A 12 16.84 12.48 12.18
CA ASN A 12 15.48 12.14 11.81
C ASN A 12 14.97 13.01 10.65
N ASP A 13 15.26 14.31 10.66
CA ASP A 13 14.90 15.21 9.56
C ASP A 13 15.52 14.77 8.22
N ARG A 14 16.81 14.40 8.24
CA ARG A 14 17.49 13.85 7.05
C ARG A 14 16.86 12.54 6.59
N ALA A 15 16.65 11.59 7.49
CA ALA A 15 16.06 10.29 7.14
C ALA A 15 14.66 10.45 6.53
N TRP A 16 13.86 11.37 7.08
CA TRP A 16 12.54 11.68 6.55
C TRP A 16 12.59 12.30 5.16
N THR A 17 13.50 13.23 4.94
CA THR A 17 13.74 13.85 3.64
C THR A 17 14.16 12.82 2.59
N GLU A 18 15.05 11.88 2.96
CA GLU A 18 15.47 10.79 2.09
C GLU A 18 14.30 9.88 1.69
N ILE A 19 13.45 9.49 2.66
CA ILE A 19 12.24 8.69 2.39
C ILE A 19 11.27 9.45 1.50
N ALA A 20 11.07 10.75 1.73
CA ALA A 20 10.16 11.58 0.95
C ALA A 20 10.63 11.71 -0.51
N HIS A 21 11.92 11.98 -0.74
CA HIS A 21 12.50 12.00 -2.08
C HIS A 21 12.45 10.63 -2.75
N GLY A 22 12.80 9.58 -2.01
CA GLY A 22 12.71 8.19 -2.48
C GLY A 22 11.30 7.85 -2.92
N THR A 23 10.29 8.18 -2.13
CA THR A 23 8.87 7.97 -2.45
C THR A 23 8.50 8.61 -3.79
N ARG A 24 8.88 9.87 -3.99
CA ARG A 24 8.59 10.62 -5.23
C ARG A 24 9.30 10.00 -6.44
N LEU A 25 10.51 9.50 -6.27
CA LEU A 25 11.23 8.77 -7.31
C LEU A 25 10.52 7.45 -7.65
N HIS A 26 10.15 6.65 -6.64
CA HIS A 26 9.44 5.39 -6.85
C HIS A 26 8.08 5.60 -7.51
N TRP A 27 7.36 6.66 -7.13
CA TRP A 27 6.14 7.09 -7.82
C TRP A 27 6.40 7.34 -9.29
N ARG A 28 7.43 8.12 -9.62
CA ARG A 28 7.80 8.40 -11.00
C ARG A 28 8.16 7.12 -11.76
N VAL A 29 8.87 6.19 -11.15
CA VAL A 29 9.18 4.90 -11.76
C VAL A 29 7.89 4.10 -12.02
N LEU A 30 7.00 3.99 -11.03
CA LEU A 30 5.77 3.21 -11.16
C LEU A 30 4.82 3.75 -12.25
N VAL A 31 4.64 5.07 -12.34
CA VAL A 31 3.76 5.65 -13.36
C VAL A 31 4.33 5.52 -14.78
N ASN A 32 5.63 5.26 -14.92
CA ASN A 32 6.30 5.07 -16.21
C ASN A 32 6.63 3.60 -16.49
N VAL A 33 6.44 2.67 -15.55
CA VAL A 33 6.70 1.25 -15.82
C VAL A 33 5.57 0.69 -16.67
N GLY A 34 5.93 0.25 -17.87
CA GLY A 34 4.99 -0.32 -18.84
C GLY A 34 4.50 -1.72 -18.47
N GLU A 35 3.96 -2.41 -19.47
CA GLU A 35 3.46 -3.78 -19.33
C GLU A 35 4.58 -4.77 -18.96
N PRO A 36 4.25 -5.86 -18.23
CA PRO A 36 5.20 -6.93 -18.00
C PRO A 36 5.77 -7.46 -19.31
N LYS A 37 7.08 -7.69 -19.34
CA LYS A 37 7.75 -8.27 -20.50
C LYS A 37 7.18 -9.65 -20.82
N ALA A 38 7.19 -10.00 -22.11
CA ALA A 38 7.04 -11.39 -22.54
C ALA A 38 8.05 -12.27 -21.78
N GLU A 39 7.66 -13.51 -21.47
CA GLU A 39 8.46 -14.49 -20.68
C GLU A 39 8.68 -14.15 -19.21
N SER A 40 8.21 -12.99 -18.71
CA SER A 40 8.23 -12.69 -17.29
C SER A 40 7.33 -13.65 -16.49
N ASN A 41 7.55 -13.72 -15.16
CA ASN A 41 6.68 -14.52 -14.30
C ASN A 41 5.20 -14.09 -14.40
N PHE A 42 4.94 -12.79 -14.64
CA PHE A 42 3.59 -12.29 -14.89
C PHE A 42 2.97 -12.83 -16.18
N ALA A 43 3.76 -13.04 -17.24
CA ALA A 43 3.26 -13.64 -18.48
C ALA A 43 2.82 -15.09 -18.23
N ARG A 44 3.65 -15.88 -17.54
CA ARG A 44 3.34 -17.27 -17.18
C ARG A 44 2.10 -17.40 -16.29
N VAL A 45 1.98 -16.50 -15.31
CA VAL A 45 0.80 -16.43 -14.44
C VAL A 45 -0.46 -16.12 -15.25
N HIS A 46 -0.38 -15.19 -16.21
CA HIS A 46 -1.53 -14.81 -17.03
C HIS A 46 -1.97 -15.94 -17.98
N GLU A 47 -1.03 -16.72 -18.52
CA GLU A 47 -1.34 -17.91 -19.32
C GLU A 47 -2.13 -18.95 -18.53
N LEU A 48 -1.79 -19.15 -17.24
CA LEU A 48 -2.47 -20.11 -16.36
C LEU A 48 -3.79 -19.56 -15.79
N TYR A 49 -3.91 -18.24 -15.61
CA TYR A 49 -5.08 -17.57 -15.06
C TYR A 49 -5.36 -16.26 -15.83
N PRO A 50 -6.21 -16.31 -16.88
CA PRO A 50 -6.43 -15.17 -17.76
C PRO A 50 -7.52 -14.19 -17.28
N TYR A 51 -8.30 -14.57 -16.26
CA TYR A 51 -9.53 -13.85 -15.87
C TYR A 51 -9.27 -12.51 -15.18
N GLU A 52 -8.24 -12.42 -14.34
CA GLU A 52 -7.79 -11.17 -13.71
C GLU A 52 -6.26 -11.13 -13.72
N ARG A 53 -5.69 -10.01 -14.18
CA ARG A 53 -4.24 -9.88 -14.32
C ARG A 53 -3.60 -9.61 -12.97
N VAL A 54 -2.79 -10.57 -12.50
CA VAL A 54 -2.05 -10.44 -11.23
C VAL A 54 -1.12 -9.21 -11.23
N ALA A 55 -0.56 -8.85 -12.39
CA ALA A 55 0.27 -7.65 -12.54
C ALA A 55 -0.50 -6.36 -12.20
N ASP A 56 -1.77 -6.27 -12.60
CA ASP A 56 -2.59 -5.09 -12.36
C ASP A 56 -2.96 -5.00 -10.88
N ARG A 57 -3.27 -6.13 -10.25
CA ARG A 57 -3.51 -6.20 -8.79
C ARG A 57 -2.28 -5.83 -7.98
N ALA A 58 -1.11 -6.33 -8.38
CA ALA A 58 0.17 -5.98 -7.75
C ALA A 58 0.43 -4.47 -7.85
N ARG A 59 0.26 -3.94 -9.06
CA ARG A 59 0.42 -2.51 -9.33
C ARG A 59 -0.55 -1.66 -8.50
N ALA A 60 -1.80 -2.09 -8.33
CA ALA A 60 -2.78 -1.39 -7.51
C ALA A 60 -2.36 -1.29 -6.03
N TYR A 61 -1.81 -2.36 -5.45
CA TYR A 61 -1.29 -2.33 -4.08
C TYR A 61 -0.08 -1.39 -3.94
N ILE A 62 0.84 -1.39 -4.91
CA ILE A 62 2.00 -0.48 -4.89
C ILE A 62 1.54 0.97 -5.09
N TYR A 63 0.55 1.23 -5.95
CA TYR A 63 -0.07 2.55 -6.10
C TYR A 63 -0.63 3.04 -4.76
N ALA A 64 -1.50 2.25 -4.11
CA ALA A 64 -2.07 2.62 -2.83
C ALA A 64 -0.98 2.90 -1.78
N ALA A 65 0.08 2.09 -1.75
CA ALA A 65 1.20 2.31 -0.83
C ALA A 65 1.91 3.65 -1.09
N LEU A 66 2.19 3.96 -2.35
CA LEU A 66 2.86 5.21 -2.71
C LEU A 66 1.95 6.43 -2.61
N GLU A 67 0.65 6.32 -2.85
CA GLU A 67 -0.30 7.43 -2.61
C GLU A 67 -0.30 7.86 -1.14
N HIS A 68 -0.32 6.88 -0.22
CA HIS A 68 -0.19 7.15 1.22
C HIS A 68 1.16 7.78 1.58
N LEU A 69 2.26 7.27 1.01
CA LEU A 69 3.60 7.84 1.26
C LEU A 69 3.77 9.21 0.61
N MET A 70 3.14 9.50 -0.53
CA MET A 70 3.18 10.80 -1.18
C MET A 70 2.51 11.86 -0.30
N LEU A 71 1.33 11.55 0.25
CA LEU A 71 0.65 12.44 1.19
C LEU A 71 1.49 12.64 2.46
N TRP A 72 2.12 11.58 2.98
CA TRP A 72 3.06 11.68 4.09
C TRP A 72 4.27 12.57 3.74
N ALA A 73 4.86 12.39 2.55
CA ALA A 73 6.04 13.12 2.08
C ALA A 73 5.76 14.62 1.91
N ASP A 74 4.55 14.98 1.47
CA ASP A 74 4.14 16.37 1.33
C ASP A 74 3.93 17.07 2.67
N VAL A 75 3.57 16.32 3.72
CA VAL A 75 3.51 16.82 5.09
C VAL A 75 4.91 16.97 5.68
N VAL A 76 5.79 16.00 5.46
CA VAL A 76 7.07 15.91 6.17
C VAL A 76 8.20 16.70 5.51
N ALA A 77 8.31 16.63 4.18
CA ALA A 77 9.36 17.29 3.41
C ALA A 77 8.74 17.92 2.14
N PRO A 78 8.02 19.05 2.29
CA PRO A 78 7.42 19.75 1.16
C PRO A 78 8.49 20.40 0.27
N PHE A 79 8.26 20.44 -1.04
CA PHE A 79 9.18 21.11 -1.98
C PHE A 79 9.04 22.63 -2.01
N LYS A 80 7.90 23.16 -1.54
CA LYS A 80 7.64 24.59 -1.48
C LYS A 80 7.46 24.98 -0.03
N PHE A 81 8.35 25.85 0.43
CA PHE A 81 8.26 26.48 1.73
C PHE A 81 7.74 27.91 1.55
N HIS A 82 6.70 28.28 2.30
CA HIS A 82 6.47 29.70 2.53
C HIS A 82 7.56 30.22 3.51
N PRO A 83 8.08 31.45 3.36
CA PRO A 83 9.15 31.96 4.24
C PRO A 83 8.84 31.91 5.74
N GLU A 84 7.55 31.91 6.09
CA GLU A 84 7.05 31.86 7.48
C GLU A 84 6.57 30.47 7.91
N GLN A 85 6.71 29.45 7.05
CA GLN A 85 6.18 28.11 7.31
C GLN A 85 7.11 27.35 8.27
N ALA A 86 6.66 27.16 9.50
CA ALA A 86 7.18 26.13 10.38
C ALA A 86 6.47 24.81 10.09
N ASN A 87 7.22 23.74 9.84
CA ASN A 87 6.61 22.42 9.67
C ASN A 87 6.27 21.81 11.04
N VAL A 88 4.99 21.83 11.40
CA VAL A 88 4.53 21.26 12.67
C VAL A 88 4.06 19.84 12.43
N PHE A 89 4.91 18.88 12.77
CA PHE A 89 4.60 17.47 12.62
C PHE A 89 3.80 16.94 13.83
N GLN A 90 2.55 16.53 13.59
CA GLN A 90 1.78 15.75 14.57
C GLN A 90 2.03 14.27 14.36
N GLN A 91 2.15 13.46 15.42
CA GLN A 91 2.47 12.05 15.27
C GLN A 91 1.34 11.24 14.60
N ARG A 92 0.10 11.36 15.07
CA ARG A 92 -0.98 10.43 14.69
C ARG A 92 -1.29 10.38 13.19
N PRO A 93 -1.62 11.50 12.51
CA PRO A 93 -2.03 11.42 11.10
C PRO A 93 -0.93 10.87 10.17
N PRO A 94 0.32 11.34 10.23
CA PRO A 94 1.43 10.80 9.44
C PRO A 94 1.76 9.34 9.76
N TYR A 95 1.72 8.90 11.02
CA TYR A 95 1.93 7.48 11.34
C TYR A 95 0.80 6.60 10.79
N THR A 96 -0.45 7.09 10.76
CA THR A 96 -1.55 6.37 10.12
C THR A 96 -1.30 6.20 8.62
N LEU A 97 -0.81 7.24 7.93
CA LEU A 97 -0.42 7.15 6.52
C LEU A 97 0.72 6.17 6.28
N ALA A 98 1.77 6.24 7.11
CA ALA A 98 2.90 5.31 7.03
C ALA A 98 2.44 3.86 7.24
N ARG A 99 1.55 3.62 8.22
CA ARG A 99 0.98 2.28 8.47
C ARG A 99 0.17 1.79 7.27
N ALA A 100 -0.70 2.64 6.71
CA ALA A 100 -1.49 2.29 5.54
C ALA A 100 -0.60 1.95 4.33
N ALA A 101 0.49 2.68 4.14
CA ALA A 101 1.47 2.37 3.10
C ALA A 101 2.16 1.02 3.30
N LEU A 102 2.59 0.72 4.52
CA LEU A 102 3.19 -0.57 4.87
C LEU A 102 2.20 -1.72 4.65
N GLU A 103 0.94 -1.55 5.05
CA GLU A 103 -0.10 -2.56 4.88
C GLU A 103 -0.39 -2.83 3.40
N ALA A 104 -0.52 -1.78 2.59
CA ALA A 104 -0.73 -1.93 1.15
C ALA A 104 0.47 -2.60 0.45
N SER A 105 1.69 -2.17 0.74
CA SER A 105 2.90 -2.75 0.14
C SER A 105 3.13 -4.20 0.58
N ALA A 106 2.79 -4.57 1.82
CA ALA A 106 2.88 -5.93 2.30
C ALA A 106 2.05 -6.91 1.47
N GLN A 107 0.87 -6.50 0.96
CA GLN A 107 0.05 -7.34 0.08
C GLN A 107 0.77 -7.64 -1.24
N ALA A 108 1.37 -6.61 -1.85
CA ALA A 108 2.17 -6.78 -3.07
C ALA A 108 3.38 -7.69 -2.83
N VAL A 109 4.15 -7.44 -1.76
CA VAL A 109 5.32 -8.24 -1.40
C VAL A 109 4.92 -9.69 -1.15
N TRP A 110 3.89 -9.95 -0.34
CA TRP A 110 3.44 -11.30 -0.05
C TRP A 110 3.01 -12.05 -1.30
N MET A 111 2.22 -11.40 -2.16
CA MET A 111 1.75 -11.99 -3.42
C MET A 111 2.91 -12.32 -4.37
N LEU A 112 3.89 -11.42 -4.50
CA LEU A 112 5.00 -11.53 -5.46
C LEU A 112 6.23 -12.27 -4.92
N ASN A 113 6.31 -12.56 -3.62
CA ASN A 113 7.44 -13.26 -3.00
C ASN A 113 7.39 -14.78 -3.27
N THR A 114 7.39 -15.15 -4.54
CA THR A 114 7.46 -16.52 -5.05
C THR A 114 7.89 -16.50 -6.52
N THR A 115 8.62 -17.53 -6.95
CA THR A 115 8.96 -17.76 -8.36
C THR A 115 8.03 -18.78 -9.03
N ASP A 116 7.18 -19.47 -8.26
CA ASP A 116 6.18 -20.40 -8.78
C ASP A 116 4.92 -19.65 -9.23
N PRO A 117 4.52 -19.73 -10.51
CA PRO A 117 3.29 -19.12 -11.02
C PRO A 117 2.03 -19.60 -10.29
N LEU A 118 1.93 -20.89 -9.95
CA LEU A 118 0.73 -21.44 -9.31
C LEU A 118 0.56 -20.90 -7.89
N GLU A 119 1.64 -20.83 -7.12
CA GLU A 119 1.63 -20.20 -5.81
C GLU A 119 1.29 -18.70 -5.89
N CYS A 120 1.78 -17.98 -6.91
CA CYS A 120 1.42 -16.59 -7.14
C CYS A 120 -0.10 -16.42 -7.36
N ILE A 121 -0.68 -17.27 -8.22
CA ILE A 121 -2.14 -17.30 -8.48
C ILE A 121 -2.91 -17.63 -7.19
N ARG A 122 -2.46 -18.65 -6.43
CA ARG A 122 -3.11 -19.03 -5.17
C ARG A 122 -3.13 -17.85 -4.18
N ARG A 123 -2.02 -17.13 -4.05
CA ARG A 123 -1.92 -15.93 -3.18
C ARG A 123 -2.83 -14.81 -3.67
N HIS A 124 -2.82 -14.52 -4.97
CA HIS A 124 -3.73 -13.54 -5.57
C HIS A 124 -5.21 -13.84 -5.28
N LEU A 125 -5.64 -15.09 -5.48
CA LEU A 125 -7.00 -15.53 -5.18
C LEU A 125 -7.33 -15.49 -3.68
N CYS A 126 -6.34 -15.73 -2.80
CA CYS A 126 -6.51 -15.58 -1.36
C CYS A 126 -6.80 -14.12 -0.98
N LEU A 127 -6.12 -13.14 -1.59
CA LEU A 127 -6.38 -11.71 -1.37
C LEU A 127 -7.79 -11.33 -1.81
N ILE A 128 -8.21 -11.74 -3.01
CA ILE A 128 -9.57 -11.51 -3.50
C ILE A 128 -10.60 -12.10 -2.54
N ARG A 129 -10.37 -13.34 -2.08
CA ARG A 129 -11.26 -13.99 -1.12
C ARG A 129 -11.33 -13.23 0.20
N TRP A 130 -10.21 -12.71 0.70
CA TRP A 130 -10.19 -11.88 1.91
C TRP A 130 -10.93 -10.56 1.71
N ASP A 131 -10.75 -9.88 0.58
CA ASP A 131 -11.50 -8.65 0.25
C ASP A 131 -13.02 -8.92 0.23
N LEU A 132 -13.45 -10.04 -0.36
CA LEU A 132 -14.86 -10.46 -0.36
C LEU A 132 -15.37 -10.76 1.05
N GLN A 133 -14.55 -11.32 1.93
CA GLN A 133 -14.91 -11.55 3.32
C GLN A 133 -15.07 -10.23 4.08
N GLU A 134 -14.17 -9.26 3.89
CA GLU A 134 -14.30 -7.94 4.49
C GLU A 134 -15.52 -7.18 3.97
N HIS A 135 -15.78 -7.24 2.65
CA HIS A 135 -16.99 -6.66 2.06
C HIS A 135 -18.27 -7.24 2.68
N ARG A 136 -18.33 -8.55 2.92
CA ARG A 136 -19.48 -9.16 3.57
C ARG A 136 -19.70 -8.65 5.00
N LYS A 137 -18.63 -8.35 5.74
CA LYS A 137 -18.72 -7.81 7.11
C LYS A 137 -19.22 -6.36 7.16
N SER A 138 -19.04 -5.60 6.09
CA SER A 138 -19.53 -4.21 6.00
C SER A 138 -21.02 -4.12 5.68
N THR A 139 -21.70 -5.25 5.46
CA THR A 139 -23.15 -5.29 5.27
C THR A 139 -23.86 -4.72 6.51
N ILE A 140 -24.77 -3.77 6.27
CA ILE A 140 -25.57 -3.09 7.31
C ILE A 140 -26.64 -4.02 7.91
N ASP A 141 -27.06 -5.04 7.15
CA ASP A 141 -28.00 -6.07 7.57
C ASP A 141 -27.38 -7.01 8.62
N GLY A 142 -27.87 -6.92 9.85
CA GLY A 142 -27.40 -7.69 11.00
C GLY A 142 -27.67 -9.21 10.92
N GLU A 143 -28.62 -9.66 10.11
CA GLU A 143 -28.85 -11.10 9.89
C GLU A 143 -27.84 -11.67 8.90
N ARG A 144 -27.62 -10.98 7.78
CA ARG A 144 -26.55 -11.32 6.83
C ARG A 144 -25.17 -11.28 7.48
N ARG A 145 -24.90 -10.28 8.33
CA ARG A 145 -23.63 -10.18 9.04
C ARG A 145 -23.38 -11.39 9.97
N ARG A 146 -24.42 -11.86 10.68
CA ARG A 146 -24.33 -13.06 11.55
C ARG A 146 -24.07 -14.34 10.74
N ALA A 147 -24.76 -14.54 9.62
CA ALA A 147 -24.55 -15.70 8.75
C ALA A 147 -23.11 -15.79 8.20
N VAL A 148 -22.50 -14.65 7.90
CA VAL A 148 -21.10 -14.58 7.42
C VAL A 148 -20.12 -15.00 8.52
N VAL A 149 -20.37 -14.62 9.79
CA VAL A 149 -19.53 -15.03 10.93
C VAL A 149 -19.58 -16.55 11.13
N THR A 150 -20.77 -17.15 11.07
CA THR A 150 -20.94 -18.60 11.27
C THR A 150 -20.32 -19.43 10.14
N SER A 151 -20.35 -18.94 8.89
CA SER A 151 -19.69 -19.60 7.75
C SER A 151 -18.15 -19.68 7.86
N ARG A 152 -17.56 -18.94 8.81
CA ARG A 152 -16.11 -18.86 9.05
C ARG A 152 -15.59 -20.01 9.91
N GLU A 153 -16.46 -20.74 10.61
CA GLU A 153 -16.10 -21.85 11.51
C GLU A 153 -16.05 -23.22 10.82
N VAL A 154 -16.44 -23.30 9.54
CA VAL A 154 -16.63 -24.57 8.79
C VAL A 154 -15.53 -24.79 7.73
N VAL A 155 -14.43 -24.04 7.76
CA VAL A 155 -13.29 -24.19 6.82
C VAL A 155 -11.99 -24.41 7.57
#